data_AF-A0A8S3PSU4-F1
#
_entry.id   AF-A0A8S3PSU4-F1
#
_cell.length_a   1.000
_cell.length_b   1.000
_cell.length_c   1.000
_cell.angle_alpha   90.00
_cell.angle_beta   90.00
_cell.angle_gamma   90.00
#
_symmetry.space_group_name_H-M   'P 1'
#
loop_
_entity.id
_entity.type
_entity.pdbx_description
1 polymer ?
#
loop_
_entity_poly.entity_id
_entity_poly.type
_entity_poly.pdbx_seq_one_letter_code
_entity_poly.pdbx_strand_id
1 'polypeptide(L)'
;MASRLIQLTFVLLFLRRRPDYKFTDTYRKKARSLLQLYIIMEEPEAMEVDDNTFNGIQHSQSAPQLQRVLSEEEKRCSICLDDFIDKKILDKCTHPFCKGCIELHFTYKPTCPVCGTVYGKVIGTQPEGTMTISSSKRRSLPGHEAHGYISVSYDFPDGTQTDVHPKPGKPYYGTSRTGYLPDSPKGRIVTRLLKVAYDRRLVFTVGRSRTTGQDDCVTWNDVHHKTTLSGGPQNFGYPDPTYLDRVLEELAAKGVTEADLHEAPESVIK
;
A
#
# COMPACT_ATOMS: atom_id res chain seq x y z
N MET A 1 -2.11 11.42 12.93
CA MET A 1 -2.42 12.61 12.11
C MET A 1 -2.67 12.23 10.64
N ALA A 2 -1.72 11.60 9.93
CA ALA A 2 -1.86 11.24 8.50
C ALA A 2 -3.06 10.34 8.16
N SER A 3 -3.39 9.36 9.01
CA SER A 3 -4.54 8.46 8.82
C SER A 3 -5.90 9.18 8.87
N ARG A 4 -6.01 10.31 9.57
CA ARG A 4 -7.25 11.09 9.68
C ARG A 4 -7.44 12.04 8.49
N LEU A 5 -6.35 12.60 7.96
CA LEU A 5 -6.40 13.41 6.73
C LEU A 5 -6.85 12.57 5.53
N ILE A 6 -6.35 11.34 5.40
CA ILE A 6 -6.73 10.42 4.31
C ILE A 6 -8.24 10.12 4.38
N GLN A 7 -8.78 9.84 5.57
CA GLN A 7 -10.22 9.63 5.76
C GLN A 7 -11.05 10.85 5.31
N LEU A 8 -10.62 12.07 5.63
CA LEU A 8 -11.32 13.29 5.19
C LEU A 8 -11.29 13.50 3.67
N THR A 9 -10.16 13.22 3.00
CA THR A 9 -10.07 13.35 1.54
C THR A 9 -10.98 12.34 0.83
N PHE A 10 -11.09 11.11 1.35
CA PHE A 10 -12.01 10.10 0.83
C PHE A 10 -13.48 10.48 1.02
N VAL A 11 -13.83 11.10 2.16
CA VAL A 11 -15.19 11.61 2.40
C VAL A 11 -15.54 12.74 1.43
N LEU A 12 -14.62 13.66 1.14
CA LEU A 12 -14.83 14.75 0.18
C LEU A 12 -14.94 14.27 -1.28
N LEU A 13 -14.16 13.25 -1.67
CA LEU A 13 -14.28 12.62 -2.99
C LEU A 13 -15.57 11.81 -3.13
N PHE A 14 -16.01 11.14 -2.05
CA PHE A 14 -17.30 10.44 -1.96
C PHE A 14 -18.47 11.42 -2.11
N LEU A 15 -18.39 12.59 -1.47
CA LEU A 15 -19.37 13.68 -1.56
C LEU A 15 -19.51 14.26 -2.98
N ARG A 16 -18.40 14.41 -3.71
CA ARG A 16 -18.39 15.03 -5.05
C ARG A 16 -18.99 14.15 -6.15
N ARG A 17 -19.09 12.82 -5.94
CA ARG A 17 -19.57 11.86 -6.94
C ARG A 17 -21.03 11.40 -6.76
N ARG A 18 -21.74 11.83 -5.70
CA ARG A 18 -23.13 11.43 -5.40
C ARG A 18 -24.00 12.62 -4.97
N PRO A 19 -24.46 13.49 -5.91
CA PRO A 19 -25.36 14.60 -5.59
C PRO A 19 -26.75 14.13 -5.10
N ASP A 20 -27.09 12.86 -5.32
CA ASP A 20 -28.33 12.18 -4.92
C ASP A 20 -28.28 11.58 -3.50
N TYR A 21 -27.12 11.57 -2.85
CA TYR A 21 -26.96 10.99 -1.51
C TYR A 21 -27.57 11.89 -0.44
N LYS A 22 -28.69 11.46 0.14
CA LYS A 22 -29.37 12.18 1.22
C LYS A 22 -28.68 11.89 2.55
N PHE A 23 -27.86 12.83 3.00
CA PHE A 23 -27.30 12.79 4.35
C PHE A 23 -28.37 12.81 5.44
N THR A 24 -28.18 12.00 6.47
CA THR A 24 -28.87 12.16 7.75
C THR A 24 -28.48 13.50 8.37
N ASP A 25 -29.37 14.15 9.13
CA ASP A 25 -29.08 15.46 9.74
C ASP A 25 -27.89 15.41 10.71
N THR A 26 -27.61 14.23 11.28
CA THR A 26 -26.43 13.95 12.09
C THR A 26 -25.13 14.08 11.28
N TYR A 27 -25.11 13.56 10.05
CA TYR A 27 -23.96 13.72 9.16
C TYR A 27 -23.79 15.16 8.71
N ARG A 28 -24.87 15.88 8.34
CA ARG A 28 -24.78 17.30 7.95
C ARG A 28 -24.17 18.16 9.06
N LYS A 29 -24.53 17.88 10.31
CA LYS A 29 -23.94 18.56 11.49
C LYS A 29 -22.46 18.22 11.66
N LYS A 30 -22.07 16.96 11.51
CA LYS A 30 -20.66 16.52 11.62
C LYS A 30 -19.78 16.99 10.45
N ALA A 31 -20.28 16.96 9.22
CA ALA A 31 -19.60 17.48 8.04
C ALA A 31 -19.45 19.00 8.12
N ARG A 32 -20.45 19.73 8.64
CA ARG A 32 -20.32 21.16 8.95
C ARG A 32 -19.28 21.43 10.04
N SER A 33 -19.25 20.67 11.13
CA SER A 33 -18.22 20.85 12.16
C SER A 33 -16.81 20.49 11.67
N LEU A 34 -16.69 19.51 10.76
CA LEU A 34 -15.40 19.13 10.16
C LEU A 34 -14.94 20.13 9.08
N LEU A 35 -15.87 20.70 8.29
CA LEU A 35 -15.57 21.85 7.42
C LEU A 35 -15.19 23.09 8.24
N GLN A 36 -15.88 23.34 9.35
CA GLN A 36 -15.55 24.45 10.25
C GLN A 36 -14.14 24.27 10.82
N LEU A 37 -13.76 23.04 11.22
CA LEU A 37 -12.40 22.71 11.66
C LEU A 37 -11.36 22.85 10.54
N TYR A 38 -11.71 22.50 9.30
CA TYR A 38 -10.83 22.69 8.14
C TYR A 38 -10.60 24.18 7.83
N ILE A 39 -11.63 25.02 7.96
CA ILE A 39 -11.56 26.48 7.79
C ILE A 39 -10.74 27.12 8.93
N ILE A 40 -10.87 26.62 10.17
CA ILE A 40 -10.11 27.11 11.33
C ILE A 40 -8.61 26.77 11.22
N MET A 41 -8.24 25.71 10.48
CA MET A 41 -6.84 25.31 10.29
C MET A 41 -6.08 26.14 9.23
N GLU A 42 -6.74 27.08 8.54
CA GLU A 42 -6.14 27.95 7.52
C GLU A 42 -5.76 29.37 8.00
N GLU A 43 -5.99 29.74 9.27
CA GLU A 43 -5.51 31.02 9.83
C GLU A 43 -4.41 30.81 10.89
N PRO A 44 -3.16 31.27 10.65
CA PRO A 44 -2.10 31.18 11.62
C PRO A 44 -2.05 32.49 12.42
N GLU A 45 -2.61 32.50 13.64
CA GLU A 45 -2.18 33.45 14.66
C GLU A 45 -1.56 32.69 15.83
N ALA A 46 -0.29 33.01 16.07
CA ALA A 46 0.54 32.43 17.10
C ALA A 46 -0.02 32.79 18.49
N MET A 47 -0.19 31.78 19.34
CA MET A 47 -0.34 31.96 20.78
C MET A 47 0.63 31.02 21.47
N GLU A 48 1.68 31.59 22.06
CA GLU A 48 2.57 30.91 22.99
C GLU A 48 1.75 30.44 24.20
N VAL A 49 1.97 29.20 24.65
CA VAL A 49 1.32 28.65 25.84
C VAL A 49 2.37 28.41 26.89
N ASP A 50 2.22 29.09 28.03
CA ASP A 50 3.02 28.93 29.23
C ASP A 50 2.70 27.62 29.97
N ASP A 51 3.68 27.18 30.75
CA ASP A 51 3.76 25.85 31.36
C ASP A 51 3.26 25.87 32.82
N ASN A 52 2.04 26.38 33.08
CA ASN A 52 1.46 26.32 34.43
C ASN A 52 -0.07 26.33 34.46
N THR A 53 -0.72 25.22 34.10
CA THR A 53 -2.04 24.87 34.68
C THR A 53 -2.33 23.37 34.65
N PHE A 54 -1.36 22.53 35.04
CA PHE A 54 -1.64 21.13 35.35
C PHE A 54 -1.96 20.99 36.83
N ASN A 55 -3.18 21.36 37.25
CA ASN A 55 -3.81 20.82 38.45
C ASN A 55 -5.30 21.16 38.49
N GLY A 56 -6.13 20.13 38.35
CA GLY A 56 -7.53 20.20 38.78
C GLY A 56 -8.59 19.75 37.79
N ILE A 57 -8.49 18.53 37.23
CA ILE A 57 -9.70 17.76 36.91
C ILE A 57 -9.50 16.33 37.43
N GLN A 58 -9.78 16.16 38.72
CA GLN A 58 -10.25 14.88 39.23
C GLN A 58 -11.69 14.71 38.72
N HIS A 59 -11.92 13.81 37.77
CA HIS A 59 -13.20 13.11 37.69
C HIS A 59 -13.02 11.74 37.05
N SER A 60 -13.11 10.76 37.94
CA SER A 60 -13.35 9.34 37.71
C SER A 60 -14.37 9.10 36.60
N GLN A 61 -13.93 8.58 35.45
CA GLN A 61 -14.80 7.82 34.57
C GLN A 61 -14.70 6.35 34.96
N SER A 62 -15.81 5.80 35.46
CA SER A 62 -15.91 4.42 35.87
C SER A 62 -15.79 3.48 34.66
N ALA A 63 -15.13 2.33 34.85
CA ALA A 63 -14.93 1.27 33.85
C ALA A 63 -16.16 0.89 32.98
N PRO A 64 -17.42 0.94 33.46
CA PRO A 64 -18.59 0.62 32.63
C PRO A 64 -18.83 1.61 31.48
N GLN A 65 -18.44 2.88 31.63
CA GLN A 65 -18.68 3.91 30.61
C GLN A 65 -17.69 3.80 29.45
N LEU A 66 -16.42 3.50 29.74
CA LEU A 66 -15.40 3.26 28.71
C LEU A 66 -15.76 2.04 27.84
N GLN A 67 -16.26 0.97 28.49
CA GLN A 67 -16.70 -0.25 27.83
C GLN A 67 -17.94 -0.02 26.94
N ARG A 68 -18.82 0.88 27.35
CA ARG A 68 -20.03 1.25 26.60
C ARG A 68 -19.70 2.08 25.35
N VAL A 69 -18.73 3.00 25.44
CA VAL A 69 -18.25 3.80 24.29
C VAL A 69 -17.54 2.92 23.25
N LEU A 70 -16.68 1.99 23.70
CA LEU A 70 -16.01 1.01 22.81
C LEU A 70 -17.02 0.09 22.11
N SER A 71 -18.07 -0.35 22.82
CA SER A 71 -19.10 -1.24 22.26
C SER A 71 -20.00 -0.60 21.20
N GLU A 72 -20.08 0.73 21.14
CA GLU A 72 -20.89 1.46 20.17
C GLU A 72 -20.11 1.77 18.88
N GLU A 73 -18.78 1.89 18.96
CA GLU A 73 -17.92 2.05 17.77
C GLU A 73 -17.85 0.77 16.92
N GLU A 74 -17.92 -0.41 17.55
CA GLU A 74 -17.98 -1.72 16.86
C GLU A 74 -19.29 -1.96 16.09
N LYS A 75 -20.32 -1.13 16.33
CA LYS A 75 -21.65 -1.27 15.71
C LYS A 75 -21.86 -0.37 14.50
N ARG A 76 -20.87 0.43 14.11
CA ARG A 76 -20.97 1.35 12.98
C ARG A 76 -20.07 0.96 11.83
N CYS A 77 -20.51 1.32 10.63
CA CYS A 77 -19.72 1.16 9.42
C CYS A 77 -18.54 2.12 9.43
N SER A 78 -17.31 1.61 9.38
CA SER A 78 -16.10 2.45 9.41
C SER A 78 -15.86 3.27 8.12
N ILE A 79 -16.65 3.06 7.07
CA ILE A 79 -16.58 3.85 5.83
C ILE A 79 -17.48 5.09 5.91
N CYS A 80 -18.76 4.91 6.29
CA CYS A 80 -19.72 6.03 6.38
C CYS A 80 -19.87 6.61 7.79
N LEU A 81 -19.31 5.94 8.81
CA LEU A 81 -19.38 6.27 10.23
C LEU A 81 -20.81 6.33 10.80
N ASP A 82 -21.73 5.59 10.16
CA ASP A 82 -23.15 5.50 10.51
C ASP A 82 -23.55 4.04 10.75
N ASP A 83 -24.78 3.81 11.18
CA ASP A 83 -25.32 2.47 11.40
C ASP A 83 -25.36 1.67 10.08
N PHE A 84 -25.30 0.33 10.17
CA PHE A 84 -25.19 -0.52 8.99
C PHE A 84 -26.47 -0.50 8.14
N ILE A 85 -26.34 -0.13 6.86
CA ILE A 85 -27.36 -0.31 5.83
C ILE A 85 -26.97 -1.54 5.00
N ASP A 86 -27.81 -2.57 5.02
CA ASP A 86 -27.57 -3.86 4.35
C ASP A 86 -26.18 -4.43 4.73
N LYS A 87 -26.05 -4.88 5.99
CA LYS A 87 -24.77 -5.25 6.59
C LYS A 87 -24.11 -6.40 5.82
N LYS A 88 -22.91 -6.15 5.30
CA LYS A 88 -22.04 -7.14 4.66
C LYS A 88 -20.84 -7.44 5.56
N ILE A 89 -20.59 -8.72 5.81
CA ILE A 89 -19.42 -9.21 6.53
C ILE A 89 -18.45 -9.78 5.50
N LEU A 90 -17.21 -9.31 5.51
CA LEU A 90 -16.20 -9.82 4.58
C LEU A 90 -15.72 -11.23 5.00
N ASP A 91 -15.62 -12.15 4.05
CA ASP A 91 -15.40 -13.57 4.28
C ASP A 91 -14.00 -13.92 4.81
N LYS A 92 -12.96 -13.18 4.41
CA LYS A 92 -11.57 -13.49 4.82
C LYS A 92 -11.18 -12.88 6.17
N CYS A 93 -11.83 -11.81 6.61
CA CYS A 93 -11.42 -11.06 7.82
C CYS A 93 -12.57 -10.66 8.74
N THR A 94 -13.81 -11.03 8.43
CA THR A 94 -15.02 -10.82 9.26
C THR A 94 -15.39 -9.39 9.63
N HIS A 95 -14.69 -8.37 9.11
CA HIS A 95 -15.01 -6.97 9.35
C HIS A 95 -16.35 -6.57 8.68
N PRO A 96 -17.27 -5.92 9.42
CA PRO A 96 -18.58 -5.53 8.90
C PRO A 96 -18.59 -4.14 8.26
N PHE A 97 -19.37 -3.98 7.19
CA PHE A 97 -19.60 -2.69 6.50
C PHE A 97 -21.04 -2.62 5.96
N CYS A 98 -21.51 -1.43 5.58
CA CYS A 98 -22.67 -1.33 4.69
C CYS A 98 -22.31 -1.93 3.32
N LYS A 99 -23.18 -2.76 2.73
CA LYS A 99 -22.93 -3.42 1.43
C LYS A 99 -22.51 -2.41 0.36
N GLY A 100 -23.29 -1.33 0.19
CA GLY A 100 -22.98 -0.30 -0.80
C GLY A 100 -21.66 0.44 -0.54
N CYS A 101 -21.28 0.63 0.73
CA CYS A 101 -20.01 1.29 1.08
C CYS A 101 -18.81 0.42 0.68
N ILE A 102 -18.84 -0.87 1.02
CA ILE A 102 -17.71 -1.76 0.76
C ILE A 102 -17.60 -2.15 -0.71
N GLU A 103 -18.73 -2.31 -1.42
CA GLU A 103 -18.72 -2.56 -2.86
C GLU A 103 -18.14 -1.37 -3.63
N LEU A 104 -18.53 -0.14 -3.27
CA LEU A 104 -17.91 1.07 -3.82
C LEU A 104 -16.42 1.17 -3.48
N HIS A 105 -16.02 0.86 -2.24
CA HIS A 105 -14.60 0.86 -1.85
C HIS A 105 -13.77 -0.08 -2.74
N PHE A 106 -14.26 -1.30 -2.97
CA PHE A 106 -13.59 -2.30 -3.79
C PHE A 106 -13.44 -1.92 -5.26
N THR A 107 -14.22 -0.96 -5.77
CA THR A 107 -14.05 -0.46 -7.15
C THR A 107 -12.72 0.26 -7.37
N TYR A 108 -12.15 0.88 -6.33
CA TYR A 108 -10.87 1.60 -6.43
C TYR A 108 -9.77 1.00 -5.56
N LYS A 109 -10.12 0.27 -4.50
CA LYS A 109 -9.15 -0.41 -3.64
C LYS A 109 -9.73 -1.71 -3.11
N PRO A 110 -9.32 -2.87 -3.64
CA PRO A 110 -9.90 -4.16 -3.27
C PRO A 110 -9.26 -4.72 -1.98
N THR A 111 -9.15 -3.89 -0.94
CA THR A 111 -8.60 -4.27 0.37
C THR A 111 -9.58 -3.87 1.47
N CYS A 112 -9.65 -4.64 2.55
CA CYS A 112 -10.46 -4.25 3.71
C CYS A 112 -9.97 -2.90 4.27
N PRO A 113 -10.87 -1.90 4.43
CA PRO A 113 -10.50 -0.61 5.02
C PRO A 113 -9.95 -0.67 6.46
N VAL A 114 -10.24 -1.75 7.18
CA VAL A 114 -9.89 -1.89 8.61
C VAL A 114 -8.54 -2.59 8.79
N CYS A 115 -8.32 -3.69 8.07
CA CYS A 115 -7.13 -4.53 8.29
C CYS A 115 -6.25 -4.72 7.04
N GLY A 116 -6.64 -4.19 5.88
CA GLY A 116 -5.88 -4.31 4.63
C GLY A 116 -5.99 -5.66 3.92
N THR A 117 -6.72 -6.64 4.45
CA THR A 117 -6.92 -7.95 3.79
C THR A 117 -7.40 -7.78 2.34
N VAL A 118 -6.78 -8.47 1.39
CA VAL A 118 -7.02 -8.31 -0.06
C VAL A 118 -8.19 -9.16 -0.56
N TYR A 119 -9.13 -8.56 -1.29
CA TYR A 119 -10.35 -9.18 -1.85
C TYR A 119 -10.39 -9.19 -3.39
N GLY A 120 -9.40 -8.62 -4.07
CA GLY A 120 -9.32 -8.56 -5.52
C GLY A 120 -7.92 -8.17 -5.98
N LYS A 121 -7.74 -7.96 -7.29
CA LYS A 121 -6.42 -7.63 -7.84
C LYS A 121 -6.01 -6.21 -7.48
N VAL A 122 -4.97 -6.08 -6.66
CA VAL A 122 -4.37 -4.78 -6.34
C VAL A 122 -3.52 -4.33 -7.52
N ILE A 123 -3.76 -3.12 -8.00
CA ILE A 123 -2.97 -2.47 -9.03
C ILE A 123 -2.22 -1.29 -8.41
N GLY A 124 -0.91 -1.25 -8.61
CA GLY A 124 -0.05 -0.19 -8.07
C GLY A 124 0.16 0.98 -9.03
N THR A 125 1.14 1.82 -8.67
CA THR A 125 1.45 3.11 -9.29
C THR A 125 2.81 3.10 -9.99
N GLN A 126 3.28 1.92 -10.40
CA GLN A 126 4.45 1.80 -11.26
C GLN A 126 4.17 2.48 -12.63
N PRO A 127 5.10 3.32 -13.13
CA PRO A 127 4.99 3.89 -14.46
C PRO A 127 5.21 2.84 -15.57
N GLU A 128 4.97 3.23 -16.82
CA GLU A 128 5.31 2.38 -17.96
C GLU A 128 6.82 2.16 -18.05
N GLY A 129 7.21 0.92 -18.37
CA GLY A 129 8.60 0.51 -18.49
C GLY A 129 8.70 -0.90 -19.08
N THR A 130 9.88 -1.49 -19.04
CA THR A 130 10.11 -2.86 -19.48
C THR A 130 10.66 -3.73 -18.36
N MET A 131 10.32 -5.03 -18.40
CA MET A 131 10.89 -6.08 -17.57
C MET A 131 11.38 -7.20 -18.47
N THR A 132 12.63 -7.61 -18.28
CA THR A 132 13.23 -8.74 -18.99
C THR A 132 13.77 -9.75 -17.97
N ILE A 133 13.59 -11.04 -18.27
CA ILE A 133 13.96 -12.14 -17.39
C ILE A 133 14.79 -13.11 -18.21
N SER A 134 16.00 -13.40 -17.72
CA SER A 134 16.95 -14.30 -18.38
C SER A 134 17.60 -15.22 -17.36
N SER A 135 17.71 -16.50 -17.68
CA SER A 135 18.40 -17.52 -16.90
C SER A 135 19.83 -17.74 -17.41
N SER A 136 20.74 -18.05 -16.49
CA SER A 136 22.13 -18.34 -16.78
C SER A 136 22.61 -19.49 -15.93
N LYS A 137 23.11 -20.55 -16.58
CA LYS A 137 23.73 -21.70 -15.90
C LYS A 137 25.24 -21.59 -15.79
N ARG A 138 25.84 -20.49 -16.27
CA ARG A 138 27.30 -20.33 -16.32
C ARG A 138 27.93 -20.04 -14.95
N ARG A 139 27.15 -19.52 -14.01
CA ARG A 139 27.59 -19.14 -12.67
C ARG A 139 26.45 -19.40 -11.68
N SER A 140 26.84 -19.61 -10.43
CA SER A 140 25.91 -19.76 -9.31
C SER A 140 25.98 -18.55 -8.39
N LEU A 141 24.93 -18.32 -7.61
CA LEU A 141 24.95 -17.34 -6.52
C LEU A 141 25.53 -18.00 -5.26
N PRO A 142 26.29 -17.26 -4.43
CA PRO A 142 26.74 -17.75 -3.13
C PRO A 142 25.56 -18.28 -2.28
N GLY A 143 25.68 -19.50 -1.77
CA GLY A 143 24.63 -20.21 -1.03
C GLY A 143 23.62 -20.97 -1.91
N HIS A 144 23.80 -20.96 -3.24
CA HIS A 144 22.96 -21.66 -4.21
C HIS A 144 23.81 -22.34 -5.30
N GLU A 145 24.93 -22.95 -4.92
CA GLU A 145 25.97 -23.47 -5.82
C GLU A 145 25.44 -24.52 -6.81
N ALA A 146 24.41 -25.29 -6.41
CA ALA A 146 23.77 -26.31 -7.25
C ALA A 146 22.92 -25.75 -8.41
N HIS A 147 22.71 -24.43 -8.45
CA HIS A 147 21.82 -23.77 -9.39
C HIS A 147 22.53 -22.68 -10.17
N GLY A 148 22.03 -22.38 -11.37
CA GLY A 148 22.36 -21.14 -12.06
C GLY A 148 21.77 -19.92 -11.35
N TYR A 149 21.69 -18.79 -12.05
CA TYR A 149 20.95 -17.62 -11.58
C TYR A 149 20.04 -17.06 -12.67
N ILE A 150 19.02 -16.35 -12.23
CA ILE A 150 18.09 -15.59 -13.06
C ILE A 150 18.38 -14.11 -12.82
N SER A 151 18.55 -13.36 -13.90
CA SER A 151 18.57 -11.89 -13.87
C SER A 151 17.21 -11.36 -14.27
N VAL A 152 16.69 -10.44 -13.46
CA VAL A 152 15.45 -9.70 -13.73
C VAL A 152 15.83 -8.23 -13.90
N SER A 153 15.77 -7.74 -15.13
CA SER A 153 16.17 -6.38 -15.47
C SER A 153 14.95 -5.52 -15.78
N TYR A 154 14.89 -4.36 -15.14
CA TYR A 154 13.85 -3.35 -15.28
C TYR A 154 14.45 -2.11 -15.92
N ASP A 155 13.69 -1.50 -16.83
CA ASP A 155 14.05 -0.23 -17.45
C ASP A 155 12.83 0.69 -17.51
N PHE A 156 12.97 1.85 -16.87
CA PHE A 156 11.96 2.90 -16.85
C PHE A 156 12.58 4.18 -17.40
N PRO A 157 12.07 4.73 -18.52
CA PRO A 157 12.50 6.03 -18.99
C PRO A 157 11.99 7.16 -18.08
N ASP A 158 12.56 8.35 -18.25
CA ASP A 158 11.95 9.57 -17.72
C ASP A 158 10.55 9.77 -18.31
N GLY A 159 9.67 10.43 -17.57
CA GLY A 159 8.30 10.62 -18.03
C GLY A 159 7.52 11.67 -17.28
N THR A 160 6.20 11.65 -17.45
CA THR A 160 5.27 12.57 -16.79
C THR A 160 4.37 11.83 -15.81
N GLN A 161 4.19 12.40 -14.64
CA GLN A 161 3.34 11.88 -13.58
C GLN A 161 1.86 11.90 -14.02
N THR A 162 1.16 10.79 -13.85
CA THR A 162 -0.27 10.65 -14.16
C THR A 162 -1.12 10.90 -12.91
N ASP A 163 -2.44 10.79 -13.02
CA ASP A 163 -3.38 11.02 -11.92
C ASP A 163 -3.19 10.07 -10.72
N VAL A 164 -2.47 8.94 -10.90
CA VAL A 164 -2.16 8.00 -9.82
C VAL A 164 -0.85 8.32 -9.09
N HIS A 165 -0.09 9.30 -9.57
CA HIS A 165 1.21 9.70 -9.00
C HIS A 165 1.06 10.94 -8.09
N PRO A 166 2.06 11.23 -7.23
CA PRO A 166 1.97 12.31 -6.24
C PRO A 166 1.74 13.72 -6.81
N LYS A 167 2.29 14.02 -8.00
CA LYS A 167 2.21 15.35 -8.63
C LYS A 167 1.80 15.23 -10.10
N PRO A 168 0.51 15.00 -10.42
CA PRO A 168 0.05 14.83 -11.80
C PRO A 168 0.48 15.98 -12.72
N GLY A 169 0.93 15.64 -13.93
CA GLY A 169 1.44 16.58 -14.94
C GLY A 169 2.88 17.05 -14.73
N LYS A 170 3.54 16.72 -13.61
CA LYS A 170 4.97 17.03 -13.39
C LYS A 170 5.88 15.92 -13.93
N PRO A 171 7.14 16.22 -14.29
CA PRO A 171 8.08 15.18 -14.70
C PRO A 171 8.41 14.23 -13.53
N TYR A 172 8.90 13.04 -13.89
CA TYR A 172 9.63 12.15 -12.99
C TYR A 172 10.88 11.60 -13.69
N TYR A 173 11.87 11.20 -12.89
CA TYR A 173 13.11 10.58 -13.36
C TYR A 173 13.02 9.06 -13.34
N GLY A 174 13.38 8.44 -14.46
CA GLY A 174 13.42 7.00 -14.67
C GLY A 174 14.54 6.29 -13.93
N THR A 175 14.68 4.98 -14.17
CA THR A 175 15.74 4.16 -13.58
C THR A 175 15.91 2.86 -14.36
N SER A 176 17.12 2.31 -14.37
CA SER A 176 17.40 0.95 -14.83
C SER A 176 17.99 0.14 -13.67
N ARG A 177 17.43 -1.03 -13.38
CA ARG A 177 17.83 -1.86 -12.23
C ARG A 177 17.80 -3.33 -12.60
N THR A 178 18.73 -4.10 -12.04
CA THR A 178 18.72 -5.56 -12.19
C THR A 178 18.74 -6.22 -10.83
N GLY A 179 17.84 -7.18 -10.63
CA GLY A 179 17.82 -8.08 -9.49
C GLY A 179 18.24 -9.49 -9.87
N TYR A 180 18.74 -10.25 -8.90
CA TYR A 180 19.23 -11.61 -9.09
C TYR A 180 18.53 -12.61 -8.16
N LEU A 181 18.17 -13.76 -8.73
CA LEU A 181 17.53 -14.88 -8.03
C LEU A 181 18.28 -16.18 -8.40
N PRO A 182 18.35 -17.18 -7.51
CA PRO A 182 18.89 -18.48 -7.88
C PRO A 182 17.95 -19.18 -8.86
N ASP A 183 18.48 -19.85 -9.88
CA ASP A 183 17.71 -20.69 -10.81
C ASP A 183 17.34 -22.05 -10.17
N SER A 184 16.68 -21.96 -9.02
CA SER A 184 16.19 -23.06 -8.19
C SER A 184 14.66 -23.11 -8.26
N PRO A 185 13.99 -24.21 -7.83
CA PRO A 185 12.52 -24.27 -7.82
C PRO A 185 11.87 -23.08 -7.09
N LYS A 186 12.37 -22.73 -5.90
CA LYS A 186 11.87 -21.59 -5.12
C LYS A 186 12.19 -20.25 -5.80
N GLY A 187 13.38 -20.11 -6.36
CA GLY A 187 13.76 -18.90 -7.09
C GLY A 187 12.90 -18.65 -8.34
N ARG A 188 12.55 -19.70 -9.09
CA ARG A 188 11.64 -19.62 -10.23
C ARG A 188 10.22 -19.20 -9.84
N ILE A 189 9.70 -19.71 -8.71
CA ILE A 189 8.43 -19.25 -8.13
C ILE A 189 8.50 -17.74 -7.87
N VAL A 190 9.52 -17.27 -7.14
CA VAL A 190 9.70 -15.85 -6.85
C VAL A 190 9.82 -15.02 -8.13
N THR A 191 10.60 -15.45 -9.13
CA THR A 191 10.73 -14.77 -10.43
C THR A 191 9.37 -14.59 -11.12
N ARG A 192 8.55 -15.64 -11.13
CA ARG A 192 7.23 -15.61 -11.76
C ARG A 192 6.25 -14.72 -11.00
N LEU A 193 6.28 -14.75 -9.67
CA LEU A 193 5.48 -13.83 -8.86
C LEU A 193 5.93 -12.37 -9.01
N LEU A 194 7.23 -12.11 -9.17
CA LEU A 194 7.72 -10.77 -9.54
C LEU A 194 7.19 -10.32 -10.91
N LYS A 195 7.04 -11.23 -11.87
CA LYS A 195 6.40 -10.91 -13.16
C LYS A 195 4.94 -10.52 -12.97
N VAL A 196 4.19 -11.28 -12.17
CA VAL A 196 2.80 -10.93 -11.81
C VAL A 196 2.74 -9.57 -11.12
N ALA A 197 3.60 -9.33 -10.13
CA ALA A 197 3.66 -8.07 -9.42
C ALA A 197 4.01 -6.89 -10.36
N TYR A 198 4.91 -7.10 -11.31
CA TYR A 198 5.28 -6.10 -12.31
C TYR A 198 4.09 -5.77 -13.22
N ASP A 199 3.39 -6.79 -13.72
CA ASP A 199 2.20 -6.61 -14.58
C ASP A 199 1.06 -5.91 -13.83
N ARG A 200 0.98 -6.12 -12.52
CA ARG A 200 0.07 -5.42 -11.60
C ARG A 200 0.61 -4.07 -11.12
N ARG A 201 1.74 -3.59 -11.65
CA ARG A 201 2.35 -2.29 -11.31
C ARG A 201 2.77 -2.12 -9.84
N LEU A 202 3.16 -3.22 -9.18
CA LEU A 202 3.42 -3.26 -7.74
C LEU A 202 4.91 -3.20 -7.36
N VAL A 203 5.83 -3.42 -8.29
CA VAL A 203 7.27 -3.53 -7.97
C VAL A 203 7.91 -2.16 -7.75
N PHE A 204 7.46 -1.16 -8.50
CA PHE A 204 7.95 0.22 -8.43
C PHE A 204 6.83 1.23 -8.17
N THR A 205 7.22 2.47 -7.89
CA THR A 205 6.34 3.64 -7.83
C THR A 205 7.14 4.91 -8.16
N VAL A 206 6.45 6.02 -8.43
CA VAL A 206 7.06 7.35 -8.41
C VAL A 206 7.02 7.90 -6.97
N GLY A 207 8.15 8.39 -6.48
CA GLY A 207 8.24 8.97 -5.14
C GLY A 207 9.64 9.45 -4.78
N ARG A 208 9.92 9.47 -3.47
CA ARG A 208 11.23 9.85 -2.94
C ARG A 208 12.14 8.64 -2.82
N SER A 209 13.32 8.71 -3.42
CA SER A 209 14.38 7.71 -3.25
C SER A 209 14.87 7.71 -1.79
N ARG A 210 14.87 6.54 -1.16
CA ARG A 210 15.33 6.39 0.24
C ARG A 210 16.83 6.54 0.39
N THR A 211 17.60 6.23 -0.65
CA THR A 211 19.07 6.25 -0.60
C THR A 211 19.64 7.61 -0.97
N THR A 212 19.06 8.28 -1.96
CA THR A 212 19.56 9.58 -2.46
C THR A 212 18.76 10.76 -1.94
N GLY A 213 17.56 10.54 -1.40
CA GLY A 213 16.67 11.61 -0.94
C GLY A 213 16.00 12.40 -2.07
N GLN A 214 16.24 12.05 -3.33
CA GLN A 214 15.66 12.71 -4.51
C GLN A 214 14.16 12.41 -4.63
N ASP A 215 13.35 13.45 -4.81
CA ASP A 215 11.92 13.35 -5.10
C ASP A 215 11.65 13.09 -6.58
N ASP A 216 10.41 12.72 -6.89
CA ASP A 216 9.90 12.57 -8.26
C ASP A 216 10.75 11.60 -9.10
N CYS A 217 11.13 10.46 -8.53
CA CYS A 217 11.88 9.42 -9.23
C CYS A 217 11.24 8.04 -9.10
N VAL A 218 11.54 7.15 -10.04
CA VAL A 218 11.14 5.74 -9.97
C VAL A 218 11.94 5.03 -8.88
N THR A 219 11.23 4.51 -7.88
CA THR A 219 11.79 3.83 -6.71
C THR A 219 11.11 2.49 -6.48
N TRP A 220 11.80 1.57 -5.79
CA TRP A 220 11.22 0.32 -5.30
C TRP A 220 9.98 0.59 -4.44
N ASN A 221 9.00 -0.30 -4.50
CA ASN A 221 7.73 -0.22 -3.78
C ASN A 221 7.58 -1.40 -2.80
N ASP A 222 8.48 -1.47 -1.81
CA ASP A 222 8.52 -2.47 -0.72
C ASP A 222 8.66 -3.94 -1.17
N VAL A 223 9.13 -4.18 -2.39
CA VAL A 223 9.53 -5.52 -2.84
C VAL A 223 11.04 -5.51 -3.05
N HIS A 224 11.77 -6.05 -2.07
CA HIS A 224 13.23 -5.99 -2.06
C HIS A 224 13.83 -6.89 -3.12
N HIS A 225 14.87 -6.37 -3.79
CA HIS A 225 15.63 -7.10 -4.79
C HIS A 225 17.08 -7.23 -4.37
N LYS A 226 17.69 -8.35 -4.74
CA LYS A 226 19.14 -8.53 -4.66
C LYS A 226 19.80 -7.92 -5.88
N THR A 227 20.30 -6.69 -5.75
CA THR A 227 20.89 -5.93 -6.86
C THR A 227 22.38 -6.20 -7.06
N THR A 228 22.99 -7.02 -6.21
CA THR A 228 24.37 -7.50 -6.37
C THR A 228 24.44 -9.01 -6.27
N LEU A 229 25.43 -9.63 -6.91
CA LEU A 229 25.61 -11.09 -6.88
C LEU A 229 26.22 -11.59 -5.57
N SER A 230 26.90 -10.72 -4.82
CA SER A 230 27.72 -11.07 -3.65
C SER A 230 27.76 -9.94 -2.62
N GLY A 231 28.35 -10.18 -1.45
CA GLY A 231 28.50 -9.18 -0.38
C GLY A 231 27.41 -9.24 0.69
N GLY A 232 26.56 -10.26 0.64
CA GLY A 232 25.53 -10.53 1.65
C GLY A 232 24.43 -9.47 1.74
N PRO A 233 23.55 -9.57 2.75
CA PRO A 233 22.37 -8.72 2.86
C PRO A 233 22.70 -7.22 2.95
N GLN A 234 23.81 -6.85 3.59
CA GLN A 234 24.24 -5.46 3.76
C GLN A 234 24.58 -4.76 2.44
N ASN A 235 24.99 -5.52 1.42
CA ASN A 235 25.28 -5.00 0.08
C ASN A 235 24.20 -5.37 -0.94
N PHE A 236 22.99 -5.70 -0.46
CA PHE A 236 21.88 -6.14 -1.30
C PHE A 236 22.22 -7.37 -2.17
N GLY A 237 23.06 -8.26 -1.65
CA GLY A 237 23.57 -9.41 -2.37
C GLY A 237 23.44 -10.74 -1.61
N TYR A 238 24.14 -11.74 -2.13
CA TYR A 238 24.21 -13.10 -1.60
C TYR A 238 25.56 -13.36 -0.88
N PRO A 239 25.67 -14.36 0.00
CA PRO A 239 24.60 -15.26 0.45
C PRO A 239 23.59 -14.53 1.35
N ASP A 240 22.32 -14.89 1.23
CA ASP A 240 21.25 -14.48 2.15
C ASP A 240 20.21 -15.61 2.22
N PRO A 241 20.34 -16.51 3.21
CA PRO A 241 19.49 -17.70 3.27
C PRO A 241 18.01 -17.38 3.52
N THR A 242 17.68 -16.17 3.98
CA THR A 242 16.30 -15.77 4.33
C THR A 242 15.60 -15.01 3.21
N TYR A 243 16.34 -14.56 2.19
CA TYR A 243 15.81 -13.62 1.21
C TYR A 243 14.59 -14.13 0.47
N LEU A 244 14.61 -15.39 0.00
CA LEU A 244 13.50 -15.94 -0.78
C LEU A 244 12.20 -16.04 0.03
N ASP A 245 12.27 -16.28 1.34
CA ASP A 245 11.10 -16.27 2.21
C ASP A 245 10.58 -14.84 2.42
N ARG A 246 11.47 -13.91 2.74
CA ARG A 246 11.11 -12.50 2.97
C ARG A 246 10.46 -11.87 1.74
N VAL A 247 10.98 -12.10 0.54
CA VAL A 247 10.39 -11.54 -0.69
C VAL A 247 9.03 -12.17 -1.03
N LEU A 248 8.81 -13.45 -0.67
CA LEU A 248 7.48 -14.07 -0.80
C LEU A 248 6.46 -13.43 0.15
N GLU A 249 6.86 -13.13 1.38
CA GLU A 249 6.03 -12.40 2.35
C GLU A 249 5.72 -10.97 1.85
N GLU A 250 6.70 -10.26 1.30
CA GLU A 250 6.53 -8.93 0.71
C GLU A 250 5.56 -8.94 -0.48
N LEU A 251 5.70 -9.94 -1.38
CA LEU A 251 4.77 -10.14 -2.50
C LEU A 251 3.35 -10.47 -2.01
N ALA A 252 3.23 -11.34 -1.02
CA ALA A 252 1.94 -11.70 -0.42
C ALA A 252 1.27 -10.48 0.24
N ALA A 253 2.03 -9.61 0.91
CA ALA A 253 1.55 -8.36 1.47
C ALA A 253 1.03 -7.38 0.40
N LYS A 254 1.54 -7.47 -0.85
CA LYS A 254 1.03 -6.75 -2.02
C LYS A 254 -0.10 -7.48 -2.75
N GLY A 255 -0.57 -8.62 -2.22
CA GLY A 255 -1.65 -9.42 -2.81
C GLY A 255 -1.21 -10.29 -3.99
N VAL A 256 0.07 -10.66 -4.05
CA VAL A 256 0.64 -11.56 -5.07
C VAL A 256 1.15 -12.82 -4.39
N THR A 257 0.51 -13.95 -4.67
CA THR A 257 0.75 -15.23 -3.99
C THR A 257 0.92 -16.36 -5.00
N GLU A 258 1.28 -17.56 -4.54
CA GLU A 258 1.39 -18.72 -5.43
C GLU A 258 0.10 -19.05 -6.21
N ALA A 259 -1.08 -18.65 -5.70
CA ALA A 259 -2.34 -18.78 -6.43
C ALA A 259 -2.34 -18.00 -7.76
N ASP A 260 -1.53 -16.95 -7.89
CA ASP A 260 -1.42 -16.11 -9.07
C ASP A 260 -0.41 -16.63 -10.11
N LEU A 261 0.29 -17.74 -9.83
CA LEU A 261 1.32 -18.30 -10.73
C LEU A 261 0.80 -18.63 -12.14
N HIS A 262 -0.50 -18.88 -12.28
CA HIS A 262 -1.14 -19.12 -13.57
C HIS A 262 -1.05 -17.91 -14.53
N GLU A 263 -0.86 -16.68 -14.00
CA GLU A 263 -0.71 -15.45 -14.80
C GLU A 263 0.69 -15.31 -15.42
N ALA A 264 1.69 -16.01 -14.90
CA ALA A 264 3.06 -15.97 -15.39
C ALA A 264 3.57 -17.41 -15.58
N PRO A 265 3.49 -18.00 -16.79
CA PRO A 265 3.99 -19.36 -17.04
C PRO A 265 5.52 -19.44 -16.98
N GLU A 266 6.10 -20.64 -16.91
CA GLU A 266 7.57 -20.85 -16.87
C GLU A 266 8.30 -20.22 -18.08
N SER A 267 7.64 -20.11 -19.23
CA SER A 267 8.20 -19.53 -20.46
C SER A 267 8.56 -18.04 -20.35
N VAL A 268 8.15 -17.35 -19.28
CA VAL A 268 8.60 -15.98 -19.02
C VAL A 268 10.09 -15.91 -18.68
N ILE A 269 10.67 -17.01 -18.18
CA ILE A 269 12.09 -17.13 -17.85
C ILE A 269 12.81 -17.65 -19.10
N LYS A 270 13.57 -16.77 -19.77
CA LYS A 270 14.26 -17.09 -21.02
C LYS A 270 15.62 -17.75 -20.81
#